data_AF-U2EPV5-F1
#
_entry.id   AF-U2EPV5-F1
#
_cell.length_a   1.000
_cell.length_b   1.000
_cell.length_c   1.000
_cell.angle_alpha   90.00
_cell.angle_beta   90.00
_cell.angle_gamma   90.00
#
_symmetry.space_group_name_H-M   'P 1'
#
loop_
_entity.id
_entity.type
_entity.pdbx_description
1 polymer ?
#
loop_
_entity_poly.entity_id
_entity_poly.type
_entity_poly.pdbx_seq_one_letter_code
_entity_poly.pdbx_strand_id
1 'polypeptide(L)'
;MGGENMGSCLSTTSIYYKDIEEYKTDINTVIENMIINNERLVFSVVAEKASITPFVIRQYPDLRNYILQTMVNYKEIQVLKEKIEKAAASLTKSNKSLTFLAIINKCKFDSNMVYQNQYIKEKIRDILAEQNQRSSL
;
A
#
# COMPACT_ATOMS: atom_id res chain seq x y z
N MET A 1 22.31 18.65 60.14
CA MET A 1 20.96 19.09 59.74
C MET A 1 20.92 19.10 58.24
N GLY A 2 20.37 18.03 57.64
CA GLY A 2 20.12 17.95 56.21
C GLY A 2 18.86 18.76 55.87
N GLY A 3 18.96 19.59 54.85
CA GLY A 3 17.84 20.28 54.23
C GLY A 3 17.97 20.05 52.73
N GLU A 4 17.00 19.33 52.19
CA GLU A 4 17.04 18.67 50.89
C GLU A 4 16.90 19.66 49.72
N ASN A 5 17.70 19.39 48.68
CA ASN A 5 17.54 19.93 47.33
C ASN A 5 16.17 19.48 46.77
N MET A 6 15.19 20.37 46.72
CA MET A 6 14.00 20.16 45.91
C MET A 6 14.26 20.73 44.52
N GLY A 7 15.04 19.97 43.75
CA GLY A 7 15.22 20.21 42.32
C GLY A 7 13.87 20.14 41.62
N SER A 8 13.49 21.21 40.94
CA SER A 8 12.35 21.25 40.04
C SER A 8 12.61 20.29 38.88
N CYS A 9 12.04 19.09 38.94
CA CYS A 9 12.10 18.08 37.89
C CYS A 9 10.96 18.22 36.87
N LEU A 10 10.66 19.43 36.41
CA LEU A 10 9.81 19.63 35.24
C LEU A 10 10.70 19.73 34.01
N SER A 11 11.27 18.59 33.58
CA SER A 11 11.75 18.49 32.21
C SER A 11 10.54 18.64 31.31
N THR A 12 10.42 19.77 30.62
CA THR A 12 9.50 19.99 29.52
C THR A 12 9.91 19.12 28.33
N THR A 13 9.79 17.81 28.49
CA THR A 13 9.75 16.90 27.37
C THR A 13 8.42 17.20 26.68
N SER A 14 8.44 17.96 25.59
CA SER A 14 7.23 18.12 24.78
C SER A 14 6.82 16.71 24.35
N ILE A 15 5.68 16.26 24.84
CA ILE A 15 5.14 14.98 24.40
C ILE A 15 4.61 15.25 23.00
N TYR A 16 5.38 14.84 21.99
CA TYR A 16 4.96 14.90 20.60
C TYR A 16 3.90 13.81 20.39
N TYR A 17 2.66 14.24 20.17
CA TYR A 17 1.60 13.36 19.72
C TYR A 17 1.48 13.54 18.21
N LYS A 18 1.54 12.43 17.47
CA LYS A 18 1.27 12.43 16.04
C LYS A 18 -0.14 12.95 15.79
N ASP A 19 -0.30 13.74 14.74
CA ASP A 19 -1.61 14.10 14.24
C ASP A 19 -2.25 12.93 13.45
N ILE A 20 -3.52 13.09 13.09
CA ILE A 20 -4.28 12.06 12.37
C ILE A 20 -3.71 11.78 10.97
N GLU A 21 -3.12 12.76 10.30
CA GLU A 21 -2.58 12.61 8.94
C GLU A 21 -1.22 11.90 8.96
N GLU A 22 -0.41 12.11 9.99
CA GLU A 22 0.78 11.31 10.26
C GLU A 22 0.42 9.83 10.47
N TYR A 23 -0.62 9.54 11.26
CA TYR A 23 -1.10 8.16 11.42
C TYR A 23 -1.60 7.55 10.10
N LYS A 24 -2.32 8.32 9.27
CA LYS A 24 -2.76 7.84 7.94
C LYS A 24 -1.58 7.54 7.03
N THR A 25 -0.55 8.38 7.05
CA THR A 25 0.70 8.16 6.30
C THR A 25 1.36 6.85 6.73
N ASP A 26 1.51 6.63 8.04
CA ASP A 26 2.07 5.37 8.57
C ASP A 26 1.25 4.15 8.14
N ILE A 27 -0.09 4.23 8.22
CA ILE A 27 -1.00 3.16 7.79
C ILE A 27 -0.77 2.83 6.32
N ASN A 28 -0.67 3.84 5.45
CA ASN A 28 -0.46 3.65 4.02
C ASN A 28 0.88 2.97 3.75
N THR A 29 1.97 3.46 4.37
CA THR A 29 3.30 2.88 4.23
C THR A 29 3.35 1.44 4.74
N VAL A 30 2.71 1.14 5.88
CA VAL A 30 2.64 -0.22 6.42
C VAL A 30 1.90 -1.15 5.45
N ILE A 31 0.74 -0.74 4.94
CA ILE A 31 -0.04 -1.55 4.01
C ILE A 31 0.73 -1.79 2.72
N GLU A 32 1.37 -0.75 2.16
CA GLU A 32 2.19 -0.87 0.95
C GLU A 32 3.36 -1.83 1.14
N ASN A 33 4.11 -1.71 2.24
CA ASN A 33 5.22 -2.60 2.57
C ASN A 33 4.75 -4.05 2.74
N MET A 34 3.62 -4.26 3.43
CA MET A 34 3.03 -5.60 3.58
C MET A 34 2.71 -6.22 2.22
N ILE A 35 2.23 -5.44 1.25
CA ILE A 35 1.91 -5.94 -0.10
C ILE A 35 3.18 -6.25 -0.90
N ILE A 36 4.18 -5.38 -0.84
CA ILE A 36 5.49 -5.62 -1.49
C ILE A 36 6.09 -6.93 -0.99
N ASN A 37 5.96 -7.20 0.31
CA ASN A 37 6.47 -8.41 0.96
C ASN A 37 5.52 -9.62 0.88
N ASN A 38 4.38 -9.50 0.18
CA ASN A 38 3.36 -10.54 0.08
C ASN A 38 2.85 -11.04 1.45
N GLU A 39 2.77 -10.14 2.42
CA GLU A 39 2.23 -10.39 3.75
C GLU A 39 0.69 -10.34 3.76
N ARG A 40 0.08 -11.10 4.68
CA ARG A 40 -1.38 -11.12 4.82
C ARG A 40 -1.88 -9.82 5.46
N LEU A 41 -2.71 -9.06 4.75
CA LEU A 41 -3.38 -7.87 5.27
C LEU A 41 -4.50 -8.24 6.27
N VAL A 42 -4.20 -8.11 7.57
CA VAL A 42 -5.12 -8.27 8.70
C VAL A 42 -5.14 -6.98 9.53
N PHE A 43 -6.32 -6.52 9.93
CA PHE A 43 -6.49 -5.24 10.66
C PHE A 43 -5.57 -5.13 11.88
N SER A 44 -5.53 -6.16 12.72
CA SER A 44 -4.72 -6.16 13.95
C SER A 44 -3.23 -5.99 13.65
N VAL A 45 -2.74 -6.66 12.61
CA VAL A 45 -1.33 -6.59 12.20
C VAL A 45 -0.99 -5.21 11.63
N VAL A 46 -1.89 -4.64 10.81
CA VAL A 46 -1.71 -3.29 10.28
C VAL A 46 -1.71 -2.26 11.41
N ALA A 47 -2.67 -2.35 12.33
CA ALA A 47 -2.77 -1.46 13.48
C ALA A 47 -1.52 -1.55 14.37
N GLU A 48 -1.04 -2.76 14.65
CA GLU A 48 0.17 -2.99 15.42
C GLU A 48 1.41 -2.37 14.74
N LYS A 49 1.64 -2.69 13.46
CA LYS A 49 2.78 -2.16 12.70
C LYS A 49 2.75 -0.64 12.52
N ALA A 50 1.56 -0.05 12.44
CA ALA A 50 1.36 1.41 12.38
C ALA A 50 1.28 2.07 13.77
N SER A 51 1.55 1.34 14.86
CA SER A 51 1.50 1.84 16.23
C SER A 51 0.14 2.44 16.64
N ILE A 52 -0.95 1.92 16.05
CA ILE A 52 -2.33 2.30 16.34
C ILE A 52 -2.85 1.46 17.51
N THR A 53 -2.77 2.03 18.71
CA THR A 53 -3.26 1.40 19.93
C THR A 53 -4.76 1.65 20.15
N PRO A 54 -5.43 0.93 21.06
CA PRO A 54 -6.81 1.26 21.46
C PRO A 54 -6.95 2.67 22.04
N PHE A 55 -5.88 3.25 22.61
CA PHE A 55 -5.89 4.64 23.04
C PHE A 55 -5.92 5.59 21.85
N VAL A 56 -5.08 5.36 20.83
CA VAL A 56 -5.09 6.15 19.58
C VAL A 56 -6.43 6.05 18.87
N ILE A 57 -7.06 4.87 18.79
CA ILE A 57 -8.41 4.73 18.21
C ILE A 57 -9.46 5.49 19.02
N ARG A 58 -9.34 5.54 20.36
CA ARG A 58 -10.27 6.34 21.17
C ARG A 58 -10.11 7.84 20.92
N GLN A 59 -8.89 8.30 20.66
CA GLN A 59 -8.61 9.69 20.29
C GLN A 59 -9.05 10.01 18.85
N TYR A 60 -8.85 9.06 17.92
CA TYR A 60 -9.15 9.19 16.50
C TYR A 60 -9.96 7.98 16.00
N PRO A 61 -11.28 7.91 16.27
CA PRO A 61 -12.11 6.76 15.91
C PRO A 61 -12.12 6.44 14.41
N ASP A 62 -11.96 7.46 13.58
CA ASP A 62 -11.99 7.35 12.11
C ASP A 62 -10.83 6.51 11.56
N LEU A 63 -9.71 6.41 12.29
CA LEU A 63 -8.58 5.57 11.88
C LEU A 63 -8.97 4.11 11.72
N ARG A 64 -9.93 3.61 12.51
CA ARG A 64 -10.43 2.24 12.36
C ARG A 64 -11.05 2.03 10.98
N ASN A 65 -11.92 2.94 10.55
CA ASN A 65 -12.57 2.85 9.25
C ASN A 65 -11.58 3.10 8.12
N TYR A 66 -10.64 4.04 8.32
CA TYR A 66 -9.56 4.31 7.37
C TYR A 66 -8.74 3.06 7.08
N ILE A 67 -8.23 2.37 8.11
CA ILE A 67 -7.47 1.12 7.94
C ILE A 67 -8.26 0.11 7.13
N LEU A 68 -9.53 -0.12 7.48
CA LEU A 68 -10.38 -1.10 6.79
C LEU A 68 -10.60 -0.74 5.32
N GLN A 69 -10.90 0.52 5.01
CA GLN A 69 -11.11 0.97 3.64
C GLN A 69 -9.82 0.91 2.81
N THR A 70 -8.70 1.38 3.37
CA THR A 70 -7.39 1.31 2.71
C THR A 70 -7.02 -0.14 2.42
N MET A 71 -7.20 -1.06 3.37
CA MET A 71 -6.96 -2.49 3.14
C MET A 71 -7.81 -3.08 2.00
N VAL A 72 -9.08 -2.65 1.85
CA VAL A 72 -9.95 -3.11 0.75
C VAL A 72 -9.40 -2.60 -0.58
N ASN A 73 -9.14 -1.30 -0.69
CA ASN A 73 -8.62 -0.68 -1.91
C ASN A 73 -7.32 -1.35 -2.36
N TYR A 74 -6.41 -1.63 -1.44
CA TYR A 74 -5.14 -2.27 -1.76
C TYR A 74 -5.29 -3.74 -2.15
N LYS A 75 -6.26 -4.48 -1.60
CA LYS A 75 -6.57 -5.84 -2.07
C LYS A 75 -7.09 -5.82 -3.51
N GLU A 76 -7.91 -4.85 -3.87
CA GLU A 76 -8.37 -4.69 -5.24
C GLU A 76 -7.20 -4.40 -6.19
N ILE A 77 -6.28 -3.51 -5.78
CA ILE A 77 -5.04 -3.22 -6.50
C ILE A 77 -4.20 -4.50 -6.67
N GLN A 78 -4.05 -5.31 -5.63
CA GLN A 78 -3.29 -6.57 -5.70
C GLN A 78 -3.95 -7.57 -6.68
N VAL A 79 -5.27 -7.70 -6.65
CA VAL A 79 -6.00 -8.57 -7.59
C VAL A 79 -5.77 -8.10 -9.04
N LEU A 80 -5.81 -6.78 -9.28
CA LEU A 80 -5.50 -6.21 -10.58
C LEU A 80 -4.06 -6.48 -11.01
N LYS A 81 -3.09 -6.26 -10.11
CA LYS A 81 -1.66 -6.55 -10.33
C LYS A 81 -1.46 -7.99 -10.77
N GLU A 82 -1.95 -8.95 -9.96
CA GLU A 82 -1.78 -10.38 -10.25
C GLU A 82 -2.45 -10.78 -11.57
N LYS A 83 -3.63 -10.21 -11.87
CA LYS A 83 -4.35 -10.49 -13.10
C LYS A 83 -3.54 -10.03 -14.32
N ILE A 84 -2.96 -8.83 -14.26
CA ILE A 84 -2.10 -8.28 -15.32
C ILE A 84 -0.83 -9.11 -15.46
N GLU A 85 -0.15 -9.44 -14.36
CA GLU A 85 1.09 -10.23 -14.37
C GLU A 85 0.87 -11.64 -14.92
N LYS A 86 -0.21 -12.32 -14.50
CA LYS A 86 -0.62 -13.63 -15.04
C LYS A 86 -0.94 -13.56 -16.53
N ALA A 87 -1.60 -12.50 -16.99
CA ALA A 87 -1.90 -12.29 -18.40
C ALA A 87 -0.62 -12.12 -19.23
N ALA A 88 0.31 -11.28 -18.78
CA ALA A 88 1.60 -11.07 -19.42
C ALA A 88 2.41 -12.37 -19.49
N ALA A 89 2.58 -13.07 -18.37
CA ALA A 89 3.28 -14.35 -18.32
C ALA A 89 2.67 -15.40 -19.27
N SER A 90 1.33 -15.47 -19.34
CA SER A 90 0.64 -16.38 -20.26
C SER A 90 0.88 -16.03 -21.73
N LEU A 91 0.90 -14.74 -22.09
CA LEU A 91 1.16 -14.29 -23.45
C LEU A 91 2.60 -14.62 -23.87
N THR A 92 3.57 -14.29 -23.03
CA THR A 92 5.00 -14.60 -23.25
C THR A 92 5.22 -16.11 -23.38
N LYS A 93 4.65 -16.92 -22.47
CA LYS A 93 4.76 -18.39 -22.55
C LYS A 93 4.16 -18.99 -23.83
N SER A 94 3.18 -18.30 -24.42
CA SER A 94 2.54 -18.73 -25.66
C SER A 94 3.24 -18.17 -26.91
N ASN A 95 4.41 -17.54 -26.78
CA ASN A 95 5.13 -16.83 -27.85
C ASN A 95 4.25 -15.80 -28.58
N LYS A 96 3.27 -15.22 -27.89
CA LYS A 96 2.42 -14.15 -28.44
C LYS A 96 3.07 -12.81 -28.18
N SER A 97 2.87 -11.87 -29.10
CA SER A 97 3.32 -10.49 -28.93
C SER A 97 2.72 -9.89 -27.66
N LEU A 98 3.61 -9.35 -26.81
CA LEU A 98 3.23 -8.66 -25.59
C LEU A 98 3.01 -7.18 -25.90
N THR A 99 1.76 -6.79 -26.10
CA THR A 99 1.36 -5.40 -26.33
C THR A 99 0.34 -4.95 -25.29
N PHE A 100 0.17 -3.64 -25.18
CA PHE A 100 -0.83 -3.03 -24.30
C PHE A 100 -2.23 -3.63 -24.53
N LEU A 101 -2.66 -3.68 -25.79
CA LEU A 101 -3.95 -4.27 -26.18
C LEU A 101 -4.02 -5.77 -25.93
N ALA A 102 -2.93 -6.52 -26.16
CA ALA A 102 -2.91 -7.96 -25.90
C ALA A 102 -3.14 -8.25 -24.41
N ILE A 103 -2.52 -7.47 -23.52
CA ILE A 103 -2.69 -7.60 -22.06
C ILE A 103 -4.13 -7.25 -21.64
N ILE A 104 -4.68 -6.13 -22.14
CA ILE A 104 -6.08 -5.73 -21.89
C ILE A 104 -7.04 -6.85 -22.28
N ASN A 105 -6.92 -7.35 -23.51
CA ASN A 105 -7.79 -8.38 -24.05
C ASN A 105 -7.68 -9.68 -23.26
N LYS A 106 -6.46 -10.08 -22.87
CA LYS A 106 -6.22 -11.27 -22.06
C LYS A 106 -6.80 -11.14 -20.65
N CYS A 107 -6.75 -9.94 -20.07
CA CYS A 107 -7.38 -9.62 -18.78
C CYS A 107 -8.90 -9.46 -18.89
N LYS A 108 -9.47 -9.38 -20.11
CA LYS A 108 -10.88 -9.04 -20.34
C LYS A 108 -11.27 -7.72 -19.66
N PHE A 109 -10.38 -6.73 -19.67
CA PHE A 109 -10.73 -5.41 -19.19
C PHE A 109 -11.49 -4.66 -20.27
N ASP A 110 -12.48 -3.87 -19.85
CA ASP A 110 -13.13 -2.91 -20.74
C ASP A 110 -12.15 -1.78 -21.08
N SER A 111 -12.05 -1.43 -22.36
CA SER A 111 -11.07 -0.44 -22.83
C SER A 111 -11.30 0.92 -22.17
N ASN A 112 -12.56 1.35 -22.03
CA ASN A 112 -12.89 2.63 -21.40
C ASN A 112 -12.49 2.61 -19.91
N MET A 113 -12.78 1.51 -19.20
CA MET A 113 -12.34 1.32 -17.81
C MET A 113 -10.81 1.40 -17.67
N VAL A 114 -10.05 0.80 -18.59
CA VAL A 114 -8.58 0.90 -18.57
C VAL A 114 -8.13 2.35 -18.79
N TYR A 115 -8.74 3.08 -19.72
CA TYR A 115 -8.36 4.47 -19.97
C TYR A 115 -8.63 5.39 -18.77
N GLN A 116 -9.66 5.10 -17.98
CA GLN A 116 -9.99 5.86 -16.76
C GLN A 116 -9.19 5.40 -15.53
N ASN A 117 -8.71 4.16 -15.49
CA ASN A 117 -7.96 3.63 -14.35
C ASN A 117 -6.45 3.85 -14.54
N GLN A 118 -5.89 4.84 -13.84
CA GLN A 118 -4.45 5.17 -13.93
C GLN A 118 -3.54 4.02 -13.53
N TYR A 119 -3.87 3.30 -12.46
CA TYR A 119 -3.08 2.17 -11.97
C TYR A 119 -2.94 1.06 -13.03
N ILE A 120 -4.03 0.67 -13.68
CA ILE A 120 -3.98 -0.37 -14.73
C ILE A 120 -3.10 0.10 -15.90
N LYS A 121 -3.22 1.36 -16.33
CA LYS A 121 -2.40 1.89 -17.43
C LYS A 121 -0.91 1.83 -17.09
N GLU A 122 -0.54 2.32 -15.91
CA GLU A 122 0.86 2.39 -15.47
C GLU A 122 1.44 0.99 -15.31
N LYS A 123 0.73 0.09 -14.62
CA LYS A 123 1.23 -1.27 -14.39
C LYS A 123 1.45 -2.04 -15.70
N ILE A 124 0.59 -1.87 -16.70
CA ILE A 124 0.80 -2.48 -18.03
C ILE A 124 2.02 -1.86 -18.72
N ARG A 125 2.20 -0.53 -18.64
CA ARG A 125 3.37 0.15 -19.22
C ARG A 125 4.67 -0.33 -18.58
N ASP A 126 4.71 -0.50 -17.26
CA ASP A 126 5.89 -0.99 -16.54
C ASP A 126 6.29 -2.38 -17.01
N ILE A 127 5.32 -3.29 -17.12
CA ILE A 127 5.55 -4.65 -17.63
C ILE A 127 6.12 -4.62 -19.05
N LEU A 128 5.60 -3.77 -19.93
CA LEU A 128 6.10 -3.65 -21.29
C LEU A 128 7.53 -3.06 -21.32
N ALA A 129 7.80 -2.07 -20.47
CA ALA A 129 9.13 -1.47 -20.35
C ALA A 129 10.17 -2.49 -19.86
N GLU A 130 9.85 -3.26 -18.83
CA GLU A 130 10.72 -4.34 -18.31
C GLU A 130 11.04 -5.39 -19.38
N GLN A 131 10.08 -5.74 -20.23
CA GLN A 131 10.27 -6.74 -21.28
C GLN A 131 11.11 -6.21 -22.45
N ASN A 132 10.92 -4.94 -22.81
CA ASN A 132 11.75 -4.30 -23.84
C ASN A 132 13.22 -4.20 -23.40
N GLN A 133 13.47 -3.91 -22.13
CA GLN A 133 14.83 -3.93 -21.56
C GLN A 133 15.47 -5.32 -21.63
N ARG A 134 14.71 -6.38 -21.32
CA ARG A 134 15.19 -7.78 -21.42
C ARG A 134 15.48 -8.23 -22.84
N SER A 135 14.75 -7.71 -23.82
CA SER A 135 14.93 -8.07 -25.24
C SER A 135 16.09 -7.34 -25.92
N SER A 136 16.65 -6.33 -25.25
CA SER A 136 17.76 -5.50 -25.75
C SER A 136 19.14 -5.97 -25.24
N LEU A 137 19.18 -7.05 -24.47
CA LEU A 137 20.37 -7.75 -23.96
C LEU A 137 20.50 -9.10 -24.67
#